data_AF-A0A1Y2L1B7-F1
#
_entry.id   AF-A0A1Y2L1B7-F1
#
_cell.length_a   1.000
_cell.length_b   1.000
_cell.length_c   1.000
_cell.angle_alpha   90.00
_cell.angle_beta   90.00
_cell.angle_gamma   90.00
#
_symmetry.space_group_name_H-M   'P 1'
#
loop_
_entity.id
_entity.type
_entity.pdbx_description
1 polymer ?
#
loop_
_entity_poly.entity_id
_entity_poly.type
_entity_poly.pdbx_seq_one_letter_code
_entity_poly.pdbx_strand_id
1 'polypeptide(L)'
;MGKKENAATVTVAVLDNDGIFLGIEEVPENDADGRVQVPADIDLKPGAYKWQVGENAANDGRFMPIAVHFPGADKALYDTLRTLIEGGVMSVVPSSVTSWMAQAAKKNGW
;
A
#
# COMPACT_ATOMS: atom_id res chain seq x y z
N MET A 1 4.58 -41.76 8.35
CA MET A 1 5.41 -40.74 9.04
C MET A 1 5.91 -39.76 7.99
N GLY A 2 5.10 -38.75 7.64
CA GLY A 2 5.54 -37.67 6.77
C GLY A 2 6.20 -36.60 7.62
N LYS A 3 7.52 -36.44 7.51
CA LYS A 3 8.21 -35.27 8.08
C LYS A 3 7.58 -34.04 7.44
N LYS A 4 6.85 -33.24 8.22
CA LYS A 4 6.53 -31.86 7.82
C LYS A 4 7.87 -31.14 7.78
N GLU A 5 8.41 -30.97 6.58
CA GLU A 5 9.49 -30.02 6.35
C GLU A 5 8.95 -28.67 6.84
N ASN A 6 9.52 -28.16 7.94
CA ASN A 6 9.34 -26.77 8.31
C ASN A 6 10.02 -25.96 7.20
N ALA A 7 9.25 -25.60 6.17
CA ALA A 7 9.70 -24.63 5.19
C ALA A 7 10.04 -23.36 5.97
N ALA A 8 11.29 -22.91 5.87
CA ALA A 8 11.70 -21.66 6.49
C ALA A 8 10.83 -20.54 5.92
N THR A 9 10.26 -19.72 6.81
CA THR A 9 9.46 -18.57 6.43
C THR A 9 10.30 -17.31 6.61
N VAL A 10 10.14 -16.36 5.70
CA VAL A 10 10.80 -15.06 5.74
C VAL A 10 9.77 -13.94 5.67
N THR A 11 10.08 -12.82 6.30
CA THR A 11 9.24 -11.63 6.25
C THR A 11 9.60 -10.79 5.03
N VAL A 12 8.61 -10.48 4.20
CA VAL A 12 8.76 -9.66 3.00
C VAL A 12 7.87 -8.43 3.07
N ALA A 13 8.31 -7.34 2.44
CA ALA A 13 7.52 -6.13 2.31
C ALA A 13 6.42 -6.31 1.26
N VAL A 14 5.23 -5.79 1.58
CA VAL A 14 4.14 -5.57 0.63
C VAL A 14 4.29 -4.14 0.11
N LEU A 15 4.48 -4.00 -1.20
CA LEU A 15 4.62 -2.71 -1.88
C LEU A 15 3.46 -2.50 -2.86
N ASP A 16 3.02 -1.25 -3.03
CA ASP A 16 2.14 -0.89 -4.14
C ASP A 16 2.91 -0.75 -5.48
N ASN A 17 2.18 -0.44 -6.56
CA ASN A 17 2.76 -0.26 -7.90
C ASN A 17 3.77 0.89 -7.98
N ASP A 18 3.73 1.83 -7.04
CA ASP A 18 4.65 2.96 -6.93
C ASP A 18 5.82 2.67 -5.98
N GLY A 19 5.90 1.46 -5.42
CA GLY A 19 6.93 1.02 -4.47
C GLY A 19 6.71 1.53 -3.04
N ILE A 20 5.50 1.98 -2.70
CA ILE A 20 5.16 2.44 -1.34
C ILE A 20 4.92 1.25 -0.44
N PHE A 21 5.52 1.30 0.76
CA PHE A 21 5.37 0.29 1.78
C PHE A 21 3.93 0.23 2.31
N LEU A 22 3.24 -0.89 2.13
CA LEU A 22 1.89 -1.13 2.64
C LEU A 22 1.87 -1.97 3.92
N GLY A 23 2.95 -2.72 4.19
CA GLY A 23 3.06 -3.60 5.35
C GLY A 23 4.03 -4.74 5.12
N ILE A 24 3.96 -5.75 5.99
CA ILE A 24 4.77 -6.96 5.92
C ILE A 24 3.88 -8.20 5.79
N GLU A 25 4.41 -9.25 5.18
CA GLU A 25 3.82 -10.58 5.19
C GLU A 25 4.89 -11.66 5.35
N GLU A 26 4.50 -12.80 5.93
CA GLU A 26 5.38 -13.97 6.05
C GLU A 26 5.10 -14.93 4.90
N VAL A 27 6.14 -15.28 4.16
CA VAL A 27 6.05 -16.21 3.03
C VAL A 27 7.09 -17.32 3.16
N PRO A 28 6.87 -18.49 2.56
CA PRO A 28 7.92 -19.49 2.42
C PRO A 28 9.14 -18.90 1.70
N GLU A 29 10.36 -19.30 2.10
CA GLU A 29 11.60 -18.79 1.51
C GLU A 29 11.66 -18.96 -0.02
N ASN A 30 11.07 -20.04 -0.55
CA ASN A 30 10.97 -20.29 -1.98
C ASN A 30 10.11 -19.26 -2.74
N ASP A 31 9.16 -18.61 -2.06
CA ASP A 31 8.25 -17.61 -2.63
C ASP A 31 8.77 -16.18 -2.42
N ALA A 32 9.91 -16.02 -1.74
CA ALA A 32 10.52 -14.73 -1.46
C ALA A 32 11.46 -14.25 -2.58
N ASP A 33 11.70 -15.06 -3.61
CA ASP A 33 12.57 -14.68 -4.73
C ASP A 33 12.00 -13.46 -5.47
N GLY A 34 12.87 -12.49 -5.74
CA GLY A 34 12.50 -11.19 -6.31
C GLY A 34 11.70 -10.26 -5.40
N ARG A 35 11.46 -10.63 -4.13
CA ARG A 35 10.73 -9.80 -3.16
C ARG A 35 11.65 -9.16 -2.14
N VAL A 36 11.29 -7.95 -1.72
CA VAL A 36 12.04 -7.19 -0.72
C VAL A 36 11.89 -7.86 0.65
N GLN A 37 12.95 -8.52 1.11
CA GLN A 37 12.99 -9.07 2.46
C GLN A 37 13.21 -7.95 3.48
N VAL A 38 12.46 -8.00 4.57
CA VAL A 38 12.56 -7.02 5.66
C VAL A 38 12.91 -7.72 6.95
N PRO A 39 13.85 -7.18 7.75
CA PRO A 39 14.08 -7.66 9.10
C PRO A 39 12.81 -7.56 9.94
N ALA A 40 12.54 -8.57 10.77
CA ALA A 40 11.33 -8.61 11.61
C ALA A 40 11.28 -7.51 12.70
N ASP A 41 12.40 -6.83 12.95
CA ASP A 41 12.58 -5.78 13.96
C ASP A 41 12.37 -4.35 13.44
N ILE A 42 11.95 -4.17 12.17
CA ILE A 42 11.80 -2.84 11.57
C ILE A 42 10.43 -2.19 11.86
N ASP A 43 10.43 -0.99 12.45
CA ASP A 43 9.21 -0.17 12.68
C ASP A 43 8.91 0.73 11.46
N LEU A 44 8.61 0.11 10.31
CA LEU A 44 8.15 0.84 9.14
C LEU A 44 6.64 1.09 9.24
N LYS A 45 6.25 2.36 9.12
CA LYS A 45 4.84 2.74 9.06
C LYS A 45 4.30 2.59 7.63
N PRO A 46 3.19 1.87 7.44
CA PRO A 46 2.49 1.82 6.15
C PRO A 46 2.25 3.22 5.57
N GLY A 47 2.52 3.37 4.29
CA GLY A 47 2.37 4.60 3.52
C GLY A 47 3.45 5.66 3.77
N ALA A 48 4.37 5.47 4.73
CA ALA A 48 5.37 6.48 5.09
C ALA A 48 6.71 6.33 4.37
N TYR A 49 6.91 5.22 3.66
CA TYR A 49 8.20 4.88 3.05
C TYR A 49 8.01 4.36 1.62
N LYS A 50 8.96 4.70 0.74
CA LYS A 50 9.08 4.16 -0.62
C LYS A 50 10.35 3.33 -0.74
N TRP A 51 10.25 2.15 -1.34
CA TRP A 51 11.42 1.33 -1.65
C TRP A 51 12.25 1.98 -2.76
N GLN A 52 13.52 2.22 -2.49
CA GLN A 52 14.50 2.64 -3.48
C GLN A 52 15.42 1.45 -3.78
N VAL A 53 15.23 0.83 -4.95
CA VAL A 53 16.11 -0.24 -5.45
C VAL A 53 17.52 0.32 -5.64
N GLY A 54 18.54 -0.36 -5.12
CA GLY A 54 19.94 0.01 -5.37
C GLY A 54 20.51 -0.67 -6.60
N GLU A 55 21.77 -0.35 -6.91
CA GLU A 55 22.34 -0.58 -8.23
C GLU A 55 22.60 -2.06 -8.57
N ASN A 56 22.68 -2.95 -7.57
CA ASN A 56 23.18 -4.31 -7.79
C ASN A 56 22.11 -5.41 -7.73
N ALA A 57 21.00 -5.21 -7.00
CA ALA A 57 19.94 -6.21 -6.87
C ALA A 57 18.61 -5.60 -6.39
N ALA A 58 17.50 -6.28 -6.66
CA ALA A 58 16.16 -5.89 -6.17
C ALA A 58 16.08 -5.78 -4.64
N ASN A 59 16.87 -6.59 -3.94
CA ASN A 59 16.96 -6.61 -2.47
C ASN A 59 18.07 -5.71 -1.92
N ASP A 60 18.92 -5.16 -2.78
CA ASP A 60 19.99 -4.24 -2.40
C ASP A 60 19.47 -2.80 -2.44
N GLY A 61 18.41 -2.51 -1.70
CA GLY A 61 17.74 -1.21 -1.68
C GLY A 61 17.52 -0.68 -0.27
N ARG A 62 16.84 0.45 -0.16
CA ARG A 62 16.49 1.05 1.13
C ARG A 62 15.12 1.70 1.12
N PHE A 63 14.45 1.67 2.27
CA PHE A 63 13.23 2.43 2.49
C PHE A 63 13.55 3.90 2.72
N MET A 64 13.17 4.73 1.76
CA MET A 64 13.30 6.18 1.85
C MET A 64 12.01 6.77 2.43
N PRO A 65 12.08 7.64 3.45
CA PRO A 65 10.90 8.33 3.93
C PRO A 65 10.35 9.18 2.79
N ILE A 66 9.08 8.98 2.48
CA ILE A 66 8.37 9.87 1.57
C ILE A 66 7.83 11.03 2.39
N ALA A 67 7.97 12.24 1.87
CA ALA A 67 7.21 13.39 2.35
C ALA A 67 5.76 13.16 1.92
N VAL A 68 5.07 12.25 2.60
CA VAL A 68 3.68 11.92 2.30
C VAL A 68 2.86 13.12 2.68
N HIS A 69 2.43 13.87 1.68
CA HIS A 69 1.11 14.45 1.79
C HIS A 69 0.15 13.28 1.64
N PHE A 70 -0.10 12.56 2.72
CA PHE A 70 -1.26 11.69 2.75
C PHE A 70 -2.43 12.59 2.36
N PRO A 71 -3.21 12.24 1.32
CA PRO A 71 -4.50 12.87 1.17
C PRO A 71 -5.16 12.75 2.54
N GLY A 72 -5.51 13.89 3.16
CA GLY A 72 -6.22 13.86 4.44
C GLY A 72 -7.42 12.92 4.31
N ALA A 73 -7.91 12.36 5.42
CA ALA A 73 -8.96 11.32 5.38
C ALA A 73 -10.12 11.64 4.42
N ASP A 74 -10.51 12.92 4.34
CA ASP A 74 -11.51 13.45 3.41
C ASP A 74 -11.15 13.25 1.92
N LYS A 75 -9.89 13.47 1.51
CA LYS A 75 -9.43 13.27 0.13
C LYS A 75 -9.36 11.80 -0.23
N ALA A 76 -8.83 10.97 0.68
CA ALA A 76 -8.77 9.53 0.46
C ALA A 76 -10.18 8.93 0.28
N LEU A 77 -11.12 9.35 1.13
CA LEU A 77 -12.53 8.96 1.01
C LEU A 77 -13.16 9.50 -0.29
N TYR A 78 -12.89 10.76 -0.63
CA TYR A 78 -13.39 11.38 -1.86
C TYR A 78 -12.92 10.62 -3.11
N ASP A 79 -11.63 10.32 -3.21
CA ASP A 79 -11.06 9.59 -4.35
C ASP A 79 -11.62 8.18 -4.45
N THR A 80 -11.71 7.47 -3.32
CA THR A 80 -12.29 6.12 -3.28
C THR A 80 -13.73 6.11 -3.78
N LEU A 81 -14.56 7.03 -3.27
CA LEU A 81 -15.96 7.15 -3.70
C LEU A 81 -16.06 7.53 -5.17
N ARG A 82 -15.23 8.47 -5.65
CA ARG A 82 -15.20 8.85 -7.06
C ARG A 82 -14.87 7.65 -7.95
N THR A 83 -13.85 6.88 -7.62
CA THR A 83 -13.47 5.68 -8.39
C THR A 83 -14.59 4.63 -8.41
N LEU A 84 -15.28 4.40 -7.29
CA LEU A 84 -16.39 3.44 -7.23
C LEU A 84 -17.60 3.90 -8.07
N ILE A 85 -17.88 5.20 -8.09
CA ILE A 85 -18.97 5.81 -8.86
C ILE A 85 -18.63 5.78 -10.36
N GLU A 86 -17.47 6.29 -10.75
CA GLU A 86 -17.01 6.35 -12.15
C GLU A 86 -16.79 4.96 -12.74
N GLY A 87 -16.31 4.02 -11.93
CA GLY A 87 -16.18 2.61 -12.30
C GLY A 87 -17.50 1.85 -12.38
N GLY A 88 -18.64 2.49 -12.08
CA GLY A 88 -19.98 1.89 -12.16
C GLY A 88 -20.24 0.80 -11.12
N VAL A 89 -19.39 0.68 -10.09
CA VAL A 89 -19.54 -0.30 -9.01
C VAL A 89 -20.76 0.05 -8.14
N MET A 90 -21.02 1.35 -7.99
CA MET A 90 -22.19 1.86 -7.30
C MET A 90 -23.32 2.17 -8.29
N SER A 91 -24.35 1.31 -8.33
CA SER A 91 -25.51 1.48 -9.20
C SER A 91 -26.45 2.62 -8.77
N VAL A 92 -26.43 2.99 -7.50
CA VAL A 92 -27.16 4.14 -6.94
C VAL A 92 -26.27 4.85 -5.94
N VAL A 93 -26.08 6.16 -6.14
CA VAL A 93 -25.30 7.00 -5.23
C VAL A 93 -26.26 7.84 -4.38
N PRO A 94 -26.21 7.76 -3.04
CA PRO A 94 -27.03 8.60 -2.18
C PRO A 94 -26.75 10.09 -2.41
N SER A 95 -27.79 10.92 -2.42
CA SER A 95 -27.64 12.36 -2.66
C SER A 95 -26.77 13.05 -1.61
N SER A 96 -26.80 12.59 -0.35
CA SER A 96 -25.92 13.05 0.72
C SER A 96 -24.44 12.87 0.38
N VAL A 97 -24.09 11.74 -0.25
CA VAL A 97 -22.72 11.44 -0.68
C VAL A 97 -22.30 12.37 -1.82
N THR A 98 -23.14 12.52 -2.86
CA THR A 98 -22.83 13.45 -3.96
C THR A 98 -22.72 14.90 -3.51
N SER A 99 -23.58 15.32 -2.55
CA SER A 99 -23.54 16.67 -1.98
C SER A 99 -22.29 16.90 -1.14
N TRP A 100 -21.90 15.95 -0.30
CA TRP A 100 -20.66 16.03 0.46
C TRP A 100 -19.44 16.10 -0.47
N MET A 101 -19.38 15.24 -1.50
CA MET A 101 -18.29 15.23 -2.47
C MET A 101 -18.15 16.59 -3.17
N ALA A 102 -19.25 17.18 -3.65
CA ALA A 102 -19.21 18.50 -4.29
C ALA A 102 -18.72 19.61 -3.34
N GLN A 103 -19.12 19.57 -2.07
CA GLN A 103 -18.67 20.54 -1.06
C GLN A 103 -17.19 20.34 -0.70
N ALA A 104 -16.74 19.09 -0.55
CA ALA A 104 -15.37 18.73 -0.23
C ALA A 104 -14.41 19.16 -1.35
N ALA A 105 -14.77 18.90 -2.61
CA ALA A 105 -14.04 19.35 -3.80
C ALA A 105 -13.89 20.87 -3.82
N LYS A 106 -15.00 21.61 -3.65
CA LYS A 106 -15.00 23.08 -3.62
C LYS A 106 -14.15 23.65 -2.47
N LYS A 107 -14.27 23.07 -1.27
CA LYS A 107 -13.56 23.56 -0.07
C LYS A 107 -12.05 23.35 -0.16
N ASN A 108 -11.63 22.22 -0.70
CA ASN A 108 -10.23 21.80 -0.67
C ASN A 108 -9.51 21.95 -2.03
N GLY A 109 -10.20 22.37 -3.08
CA GLY A 109 -9.62 22.59 -4.42
C GLY A 109 -9.32 21.29 -5.18
N TRP A 110 -10.17 20.28 -5.05
CA TRP A 110 -10.08 18.99 -5.76
C TRP A 110 -11.07 18.86 -6.90
#